data_AF-A0AAW8BET0-F1
#
_entry.id   AF-A0AAW8BET0-F1
#
_cell.length_a   1.000
_cell.length_b   1.000
_cell.length_c   1.000
_cell.angle_alpha   90.00
_cell.angle_beta   90.00
_cell.angle_gamma   90.00
#
_symmetry.space_group_name_H-M   'P 1'
#
loop_
_entity.id
_entity.type
_entity.pdbx_description
1 polymer ?
#
loop_
_entity_poly.entity_id
_entity_poly.type
_entity_poly.pdbx_seq_one_letter_code
_entity_poly.pdbx_strand_id
1 'polypeptide(L)'
;MTDEPEMATVLRQMKVPERMKGSQALRDFLLIYVDDEESIAANPERLKQLNGLMILSQLEIINALGALEESARNYSRTTRRRRWF
;
A
#
# COMPACT_ATOMS: atom_id res chain seq x y z
N MET A 1 -16.95 -9.16 -25.26
CA MET A 1 -15.58 -9.29 -24.75
C MET A 1 -15.51 -8.33 -23.58
N THR A 2 -15.26 -8.82 -22.38
CA THR A 2 -15.16 -7.99 -21.19
C THR A 2 -13.91 -7.13 -21.31
N ASP A 3 -14.08 -5.81 -21.41
CA ASP A 3 -13.01 -4.80 -21.39
C ASP A 3 -12.40 -4.70 -19.98
N GLU A 4 -11.96 -5.83 -19.43
CA GLU A 4 -11.21 -5.81 -18.17
C GLU A 4 -9.82 -5.22 -18.45
N PRO A 5 -9.44 -4.14 -17.74
CA PRO A 5 -8.15 -3.52 -17.96
C PRO A 5 -7.04 -4.51 -17.62
N GLU A 6 -6.06 -4.64 -18.52
CA GLU A 6 -4.87 -5.46 -18.27
C GLU A 6 -4.27 -5.07 -16.91
N MET A 7 -4.04 -6.06 -16.04
CA MET A 7 -3.53 -5.87 -14.68
C MET A 7 -2.24 -5.03 -14.67
N ALA A 8 -1.37 -5.22 -15.66
CA ALA A 8 -0.16 -4.43 -15.85
C ALA A 8 -0.46 -2.93 -16.02
N THR A 9 -1.51 -2.60 -16.76
CA THR A 9 -1.96 -1.21 -16.95
C THR A 9 -2.50 -0.61 -15.66
N VAL A 10 -3.30 -1.38 -14.91
CA VAL A 10 -3.82 -0.96 -13.59
C VAL A 10 -2.66 -0.67 -12.64
N LEU A 11 -1.70 -1.58 -12.53
CA LEU A 11 -0.54 -1.44 -11.65
C LEU A 11 0.32 -0.23 -12.02
N ARG A 12 0.57 0.03 -13.32
CA ARG A 12 1.34 1.21 -13.76
C ARG A 12 0.64 2.53 -13.44
N GLN A 13 -0.69 2.57 -13.54
CA GLN A 13 -1.48 3.76 -13.25
C GLN A 13 -1.71 3.98 -11.74
N MET A 14 -1.46 2.97 -10.92
CA MET A 14 -1.63 3.04 -9.47
C MET A 14 -0.69 4.06 -8.83
N LYS A 15 -1.28 5.09 -8.23
CA LYS A 15 -0.56 6.13 -7.49
C LYS A 15 -0.24 5.63 -6.09
N VAL A 16 1.02 5.28 -5.86
CA VAL A 16 1.55 4.96 -4.53
C VAL A 16 2.32 6.18 -3.99
N PRO A 17 1.96 6.73 -2.82
CA PRO A 17 2.70 7.85 -2.23
C PRO A 17 4.20 7.56 -2.08
N GLU A 18 5.05 8.56 -2.33
CA GLU A 18 6.51 8.40 -2.34
C GLU A 18 7.10 7.83 -1.03
N ARG A 19 6.42 8.11 0.10
CA ARG A 19 6.79 7.65 1.44
C ARG A 19 6.42 6.20 1.75
N MET A 20 5.59 5.55 0.92
CA MET A 20 5.14 4.17 1.10
C MET A 20 6.02 3.21 0.28
N LYS A 21 7.23 2.96 0.80
CA LYS A 21 8.27 2.19 0.11
C LYS A 21 7.92 0.71 -0.01
N GLY A 22 7.27 0.13 1.00
CA GLY A 22 6.80 -1.26 0.94
C GLY A 22 5.73 -1.45 -0.13
N SER A 23 4.81 -0.49 -0.25
CA SER A 23 3.76 -0.49 -1.27
C SER A 23 4.29 -0.23 -2.68
N GLN A 24 5.35 0.58 -2.82
CA GLN A 24 6.06 0.74 -4.11
C GLN A 24 6.73 -0.58 -4.51
N ALA A 25 7.48 -1.19 -3.61
CA ALA A 25 8.15 -2.46 -3.85
C ALA A 25 7.15 -3.58 -4.18
N LEU A 26 5.99 -3.62 -3.51
CA LEU A 26 4.91 -4.56 -3.84
C LEU A 26 4.39 -4.33 -5.26
N ARG A 27 4.07 -3.10 -5.63
CA ARG A 27 3.59 -2.78 -6.98
C ARG A 27 4.62 -3.17 -8.04
N ASP A 28 5.88 -2.85 -7.82
CA ASP A 28 6.96 -3.13 -8.76
C ASP A 28 7.20 -4.65 -8.87
N PHE A 29 7.12 -5.40 -7.76
CA PHE A 29 7.15 -6.86 -7.76
C PHE A 29 6.00 -7.44 -8.59
N LEU A 30 4.77 -6.99 -8.36
CA LEU A 30 3.61 -7.47 -9.10
C LEU A 30 3.73 -7.15 -10.60
N LEU A 31 4.29 -5.99 -10.96
CA LEU A 31 4.55 -5.62 -12.37
C LEU A 31 5.55 -6.54 -13.05
N ILE A 32 6.57 -7.03 -12.34
CA ILE A 32 7.58 -7.93 -12.90
C ILE A 32 6.96 -9.28 -13.25
N TYR A 33 6.00 -9.75 -12.46
CA TYR A 33 5.45 -11.11 -12.56
C TYR A 33 3.99 -11.15 -13.05
N VAL A 34 3.46 -10.03 -13.53
CA VAL A 34 2.04 -9.91 -13.93
C VAL A 34 1.64 -10.88 -15.05
N ASP A 35 2.57 -11.21 -15.94
CA ASP A 35 2.36 -12.14 -17.05
C ASP A 35 2.90 -13.55 -16.75
N ASP A 36 3.44 -13.78 -15.55
CA ASP A 36 4.12 -15.02 -15.17
C ASP A 36 3.86 -15.41 -13.70
N GLU A 37 2.58 -15.61 -13.38
CA GLU A 37 2.12 -16.03 -12.05
C GLU A 37 2.64 -17.42 -11.66
N GLU A 38 2.81 -18.31 -12.65
CA GLU A 38 3.39 -19.65 -12.45
C GLU A 38 4.81 -19.57 -11.89
N SER A 39 5.60 -18.58 -12.31
CA SER A 39 6.95 -18.38 -11.76
C SER A 39 6.99 -17.90 -10.32
N ILE A 40 5.92 -17.28 -9.82
CA ILE A 40 5.76 -17.00 -8.38
C ILE A 40 5.43 -18.33 -7.69
N ALA A 41 4.40 -19.04 -8.15
CA ALA A 41 3.92 -20.27 -7.51
C ALA A 41 4.99 -21.38 -7.46
N ALA A 42 5.79 -21.51 -8.52
CA ALA A 42 6.86 -22.48 -8.62
C ALA A 42 8.11 -22.15 -7.78
N ASN A 43 8.20 -20.94 -7.22
CA ASN A 43 9.37 -20.49 -6.46
C ASN A 43 8.97 -20.07 -5.02
N PRO A 44 9.23 -20.94 -4.02
CA PRO A 44 8.91 -20.65 -2.62
C PRO A 44 9.52 -19.37 -2.08
N GLU A 45 10.68 -18.95 -2.59
CA GLU A 45 11.33 -17.72 -2.14
C GLU A 45 10.59 -16.48 -2.66
N ARG A 46 10.10 -16.53 -3.91
CA ARG A 46 9.26 -15.47 -4.47
C ARG A 46 7.92 -15.36 -3.74
N LEU A 47 7.32 -16.49 -3.36
CA LEU A 47 6.12 -16.49 -2.52
C LEU A 47 6.37 -15.83 -1.16
N LYS A 48 7.50 -16.12 -0.51
CA LYS A 48 7.88 -15.44 0.74
C LYS A 48 8.08 -13.95 0.54
N GLN A 49 8.74 -13.54 -0.54
CA GLN A 49 8.93 -12.14 -0.88
C GLN A 49 7.59 -11.43 -1.09
N LEU A 50 6.69 -12.01 -1.88
CA LEU A 50 5.34 -11.48 -2.10
C LEU A 50 4.58 -11.32 -0.78
N ASN A 51 4.57 -12.37 0.06
CA ASN A 51 3.92 -12.32 1.37
C ASN A 51 4.51 -11.22 2.27
N GLY A 52 5.84 -11.10 2.30
CA GLY A 52 6.51 -10.04 3.05
C GLY A 52 6.13 -8.64 2.56
N LEU A 53 6.10 -8.44 1.24
CA LEU A 53 5.72 -7.17 0.61
C LEU A 53 4.25 -6.82 0.89
N MET A 54 3.35 -7.80 0.85
CA MET A 54 1.94 -7.61 1.22
C MET A 54 1.79 -7.14 2.68
N ILE A 55 2.47 -7.80 3.62
CA ILE A 55 2.43 -7.43 5.05
C ILE A 55 2.98 -6.01 5.24
N LEU A 56 4.14 -5.69 4.64
CA LEU A 56 4.74 -4.37 4.74
C LEU A 56 3.83 -3.27 4.19
N SER A 57 3.24 -3.48 3.02
CA SER A 57 2.29 -2.52 2.42
C SER A 57 1.07 -2.29 3.32
N GLN A 58 0.53 -3.34 3.94
CA GLN A 58 -0.58 -3.20 4.90
C GLN A 58 -0.19 -2.41 6.15
N LEU A 59 0.99 -2.67 6.71
CA LEU A 59 1.49 -1.93 7.88
C LEU A 59 1.69 -0.44 7.58
N GLU A 60 2.12 -0.07 6.36
CA GLU A 60 2.22 1.33 5.95
C GLU A 60 0.85 2.03 5.96
N ILE A 61 -0.21 1.35 5.51
CA ILE A 61 -1.57 1.88 5.53
C ILE A 61 -2.03 2.06 6.99
N ILE A 62 -1.85 1.05 7.82
CA ILE A 62 -2.21 1.10 9.25
C ILE A 62 -1.49 2.26 9.94
N ASN A 63 -0.19 2.42 9.70
CA ASN A 63 0.59 3.52 10.27
C ASN A 63 0.11 4.89 9.78
N ALA A 64 -0.21 5.03 8.49
CA ALA A 64 -0.75 6.27 7.94
C ALA A 64 -2.10 6.63 8.57
N LEU A 65 -2.98 5.65 8.76
CA LEU A 65 -4.27 5.83 9.44
C LEU A 65 -4.09 6.19 10.91
N GLY A 66 -3.17 5.54 11.62
CA GLY A 66 -2.84 5.86 13.01
C GLY A 66 -2.34 7.29 13.18
N ALA A 67 -1.45 7.75 12.30
CA ALA A 67 -0.97 9.13 12.29
C ALA A 67 -2.09 10.15 12.01
N LEU A 68 -3.04 9.82 11.13
CA LEU A 68 -4.20 10.66 10.86
C LEU A 68 -5.13 10.74 12.08
N GLU A 69 -5.38 9.61 12.74
CA GLU A 69 -6.20 9.57 13.97
C GLU A 69 -5.57 10.42 15.08
N GLU A 70 -4.27 10.29 15.30
CA GLU A 70 -3.54 11.08 16.31
C GLU A 70 -3.61 12.58 16.01
N SER A 71 -3.42 12.96 14.74
CA SER A 71 -3.55 14.35 14.28
C SER A 71 -4.96 14.91 14.54
N ALA A 72 -6.00 14.15 14.19
CA ALA A 72 -7.38 14.56 14.43
C ALA A 72 -7.71 14.73 15.93
N ARG A 73 -7.22 13.81 16.77
CA ARG A 73 -7.33 13.92 18.24
C ARG A 73 -6.63 15.18 18.76
N ASN A 74 -5.44 15.52 18.25
CA ASN A 74 -4.71 16.72 18.66
C ASN A 74 -5.38 18.02 18.19
N TYR A 75 -5.94 18.03 16.98
CA TYR A 75 -6.72 19.15 16.46
C TYR A 75 -7.97 19.43 17.31
N SER A 76 -8.73 18.39 17.67
CA SER A 76 -9.91 18.56 18.52
C SER A 76 -9.57 19.10 19.92
N ARG A 77 -8.46 18.64 20.52
CA ARG A 77 -7.98 19.12 21.83
C ARG A 77 -7.56 20.58 21.82
N THR A 78 -6.82 21.00 20.80
CA THR A 78 -6.36 22.39 20.66
C THR A 78 -7.51 23.35 20.38
N THR A 79 -8.45 22.96 19.51
CA THR A 79 -9.66 23.74 19.23
C THR A 79 -10.56 23.86 20.45
N ARG A 80 -10.69 22.79 21.26
CA ARG A 80 -11.42 22.84 22.53
C ARG A 80 -10.75 23.82 23.49
N ARG A 81 -9.42 23.78 23.69
CA ARG A 81 -8.72 24.74 24.57
C ARG A 81 -8.96 26.20 24.17
N ARG A 82 -8.92 26.53 22.88
CA ARG A 82 -9.16 27.91 22.38
C ARG A 82 -10.59 28.44 22.57
N ARG A 83 -11.56 27.59 22.90
CA ARG A 83 -12.96 27.99 23.14
C ARG A 83 -13.27 28.36 24.60
N TRP A 84 -12.39 28.02 25.53
CA TRP A 84 -12.57 28.26 26.98
C TRP A 84 -11.65 29.37 27.51
N PHE A 85 -10.85 29.97 26.64
CA PHE A 85 -10.12 31.22 26.84
C PHE A 85 -10.66 32.25 25.86
#